data_AF-A0A1G3QXB6-F1
#
_entry.id   AF-A0A1G3QXB6-F1
#
_cell.length_a   1.000
_cell.length_b   1.000
_cell.length_c   1.000
_cell.angle_alpha   90.00
_cell.angle_beta   90.00
_cell.angle_gamma   90.00
#
_symmetry.space_group_name_H-M   'P 1'
#
loop_
_entity.id
_entity.type
_entity.pdbx_description
1 polymer ?
#
loop_
_entity_poly.entity_id
_entity_poly.type
_entity_poly.pdbx_seq_one_letter_code
_entity_poly.pdbx_strand_id
1 'polypeptide(L)' 'MGTSRTRGRPGIRSFRWQICEPSGDAMTHFVNYEEFHGPLASVVYLLYTKKLMAAFKKYCETLKEYAERRKPGQ' A
#
# COMPACT_ATOMS: atom_id res chain seq x y z
N MET A 1 10.21 3.68 -15.40
CA MET A 1 9.98 2.40 -14.68
C MET A 1 8.69 2.52 -13.88
N GLY A 2 7.55 2.12 -14.43
CA GLY A 2 6.26 2.16 -13.75
C GLY A 2 5.82 0.75 -13.39
N THR A 3 5.65 0.46 -12.10
CA THR A 3 5.12 -0.82 -11.60
C THR A 3 3.60 -0.91 -11.78
N SER A 4 3.10 -0.71 -13.00
CA SER A 4 1.70 -1.04 -13.29
C SER A 4 1.60 -2.54 -13.52
N ARG A 5 1.25 -3.28 -12.46
CA ARG A 5 0.99 -4.75 -12.47
C ARG A 5 -0.32 -5.12 -13.19
N THR A 6 -0.76 -4.34 -14.19
CA THR A 6 -2.03 -4.53 -14.90
C THR A 6 -1.98 -5.60 -16.00
N ARG A 7 -0.81 -6.16 -16.33
CA ARG A 7 -0.66 -7.07 -17.48
C ARG A 7 -0.89 -8.57 -17.21
N GLY A 8 -1.29 -8.98 -16.00
CA GLY A 8 -1.15 -10.39 -15.60
C GLY A 8 -2.41 -11.21 -15.28
N ARG A 9 -3.58 -10.63 -15.00
CA ARG A 9 -4.75 -11.42 -14.53
C ARG A 9 -6.07 -10.92 -15.11
N PRO A 10 -6.86 -11.78 -15.78
CA PRO A 10 -8.18 -11.39 -16.25
C PRO A 10 -9.08 -11.08 -15.06
N GLY A 11 -9.59 -9.85 -15.00
CA GLY A 11 -10.78 -9.52 -14.22
C GLY A 11 -10.59 -9.05 -12.78
N ILE A 12 -9.38 -8.84 -12.25
CA ILE A 12 -9.21 -8.25 -10.91
C ILE A 12 -8.12 -7.18 -10.91
N ARG A 13 -8.50 -5.99 -10.46
CA ARG A 13 -7.58 -4.88 -10.20
C ARG A 13 -7.52 -4.65 -8.70
N SER A 14 -6.31 -4.47 -8.16
CA SER A 14 -6.10 -4.06 -6.78
C SER A 14 -5.41 -2.70 -6.79
N PHE A 15 -6.00 -1.75 -6.09
CA PHE A 15 -5.45 -0.42 -5.88
C PHE A 15 -5.06 -0.29 -4.43
N ARG A 16 -3.90 0.30 -4.19
CA ARG A 16 -3.38 0.55 -2.85
C ARG A 16 -2.76 1.91 -2.81
N TRP A 17 -3.07 2.64 -1.74
CA TRP A 17 -2.48 3.94 -1.48
C TRP A 17 -2.36 4.15 0.02
N GLN A 18 -1.55 5.12 0.39
CA GLN A 18 -1.33 5.53 1.75
C GLN A 18 -1.63 7.01 1.84
N ILE A 19 -2.44 7.40 2.83
CA ILE A 19 -2.70 8.79 3.16
C ILE A 19 -1.79 9.17 4.31
N CYS A 20 -1.11 10.31 4.16
CA CYS A 20 -0.26 10.91 5.18
C CYS A 20 -1.06 12.03 5.84
N GLU A 21 -1.43 11.83 7.10
CA GLU A 21 -2.16 12.83 7.88
C GLU A 21 -1.23 13.44 8.92
N PRO A 22 -1.19 14.77 9.08
CA PRO A 22 -0.46 15.39 10.17
C PRO A 22 -1.12 14.95 11.48
N SER A 23 -0.35 14.30 12.33
CA SER A 23 -0.68 14.12 13.73
C SER A 23 0.10 15.19 14.50
N GLY A 24 -0.40 15.64 15.65
CA GLY A 24 0.29 16.66 16.45
C GLY A 24 1.76 16.31 16.73
N ASP A 25 2.53 17.28 17.22
CA ASP A 25 3.92 17.08 17.63
C ASP A 25 4.86 16.61 16.52
N ALA A 26 4.73 17.21 15.32
CA ALA A 26 5.55 16.90 14.15
C ALA A 26 5.50 15.43 13.71
N MET A 27 4.46 14.70 14.10
CA MET A 27 4.25 13.32 13.68
C MET A 27 3.39 13.25 12.42
N THR A 28 3.61 12.22 11.62
CA THR A 28 2.74 11.91 10.49
C THR A 28 2.10 10.55 10.74
N HIS A 29 0.77 10.51 10.76
CA HIS A 29 0.00 9.28 10.74
C HIS A 29 -0.13 8.78 9.31
N PHE A 30 0.12 7.49 9.12
CA PHE A 30 0.03 6.85 7.82
C PHE A 30 -1.13 5.87 7.81
N VAL A 31 -2.14 6.16 7.00
CA VAL A 31 -3.34 5.31 6.86
C VAL A 31 -3.29 4.58 5.52
N ASN A 32 -3.30 3.25 5.57
CA ASN A 32 -3.21 2.41 4.37
C ASN A 32 -4.60 1.99 3.90
N TYR A 33 -4.85 2.17 2.60
CA TYR A 33 -6.10 1.76 1.95
C TYR A 33 -5.83 0.71 0.88
N GLU A 34 -6.80 -0.19 0.69
CA GLU A 34 -6.79 -1.19 -0.36
C GLU A 34 -8.20 -1.37 -0.93
N GLU A 35 -8.31 -1.35 -2.25
CA GLU A 35 -9.55 -1.61 -2.98
C GLU A 35 -9.34 -2.67 -4.06
N PHE A 36 -10.37 -3.50 -4.28
CA PHE A 36 -10.40 -4.53 -5.30
C PHE A 36 -11.58 -4.30 -6.24
N HIS A 37 -11.33 -4.34 -7.55
CA HIS A 37 -12.37 -4.19 -8.57
C HIS A 37 -12.40 -5.38 -9.51
N GLY A 38 -13.61 -5.76 -9.92
CA GLY A 38 -13.90 -6.77 -10.94
C GLY A 38 -14.71 -7.96 -10.42
N PRO A 39 -15.11 -8.89 -11.31
CA PRO A 39 -16.08 -9.94 -10.99
C PRO A 39 -15.71 -10.86 -9.81
N LEU A 40 -14.42 -10.97 -9.51
CA LEU A 40 -13.89 -11.83 -8.45
C LEU A 40 -13.29 -11.04 -7.28
N ALA A 41 -13.57 -9.73 -7.19
CA ALA A 41 -13.02 -8.86 -6.15
C ALA A 41 -13.36 -9.33 -4.73
N SER A 42 -14.62 -9.74 -4.49
CA SER A 42 -15.07 -10.25 -3.19
C SER A 42 -14.35 -11.54 -2.78
N VAL A 43 -14.14 -12.45 -3.74
CA VAL A 43 -13.42 -13.72 -3.52
C VAL A 43 -11.96 -13.44 -3.19
N VAL A 44 -11.31 -12.52 -3.91
CA VAL A 44 -9.92 -12.15 -3.62
C VAL A 44 -9.80 -11.43 -2.29
N TYR A 45 -10.73 -10.54 -1.96
CA TYR A 45 -10.79 -9.90 -0.66
C TYR A 45 -10.86 -10.96 0.44
N LEU A 46 -11.84 -11.87 0.39
CA LEU A 46 -12.01 -12.92 1.39
C LEU A 46 -10.74 -13.79 1.56
N LEU A 47 -10.17 -14.25 0.45
CA LEU A 47 -9.07 -15.23 0.48
C LEU A 47 -7.71 -14.60 0.76
N TYR A 48 -7.47 -13.38 0.28
CA TYR A 48 -6.12 -12.84 0.21
C TYR A 48 -5.93 -11.50 0.95
N THR A 49 -6.99 -10.84 1.43
CA THR A 49 -6.88 -9.51 2.07
C THR A 49 -5.79 -9.46 3.14
N LYS A 50 -5.77 -10.42 4.08
CA LYS A 50 -4.78 -10.43 5.17
C LYS A 50 -3.34 -10.49 4.66
N LYS A 51 -3.06 -11.38 3.71
CA LYS A 51 -1.73 -11.55 3.11
C LYS A 51 -1.30 -10.31 2.34
N LEU A 52 -2.25 -9.73 1.61
CA LEU A 52 -2.08 -8.58 0.76
C LEU A 52 -1.84 -7.30 1.57
N MET A 53 -2.62 -7.08 2.62
CA MET A 53 -2.42 -6.02 3.61
C MET A 53 -1.07 -6.15 4.31
N ALA A 54 -0.70 -7.35 4.77
CA ALA A 54 0.60 -7.56 5.44
C ALA A 54 1.78 -7.23 4.51
N ALA A 55 1.72 -7.66 3.25
CA ALA A 55 2.74 -7.34 2.26
C ALA A 55 2.82 -5.82 1.98
N PHE A 56 1.68 -5.13 1.94
CA PHE A 56 1.65 -3.68 1.75
C PHE A 56 2.20 -2.93 2.95
N LYS A 57 1.80 -3.33 4.17
CA LYS A 57 2.31 -2.76 5.41
C LYS A 57 3.83 -2.85 5.47
N LYS A 58 4.40 -4.03 5.18
CA LYS A 58 5.86 -4.22 5.14
C LYS A 58 6.53 -3.32 4.10
N TYR A 59 5.92 -3.14 2.93
CA TYR A 59 6.44 -2.22 1.91
C TYR A 59 6.47 -0.77 2.42
N CYS A 60 5.38 -0.29 3.04
CA CYS A 60 5.32 1.04 3.64
C CYS A 60 6.32 1.23 4.78
N GLU A 61 6.47 0.25 5.66
CA GLU A 61 7.48 0.27 6.74
C GLU A 61 8.90 0.37 6.18
N THR A 62 9.21 -0.41 5.14
CA THR A 62 10.51 -0.35 4.46
C THR A 62 10.76 1.02 3.85
N LEU A 63 9.75 1.63 3.24
CA LEU A 63 9.84 2.99 2.70
C LEU A 63 10.05 4.03 3.79
N LYS A 64 9.35 3.89 4.93
CA LYS A 64 9.52 4.77 6.09
C LYS A 64 10.95 4.69 6.61
N GLU A 65 11.47 3.49 6.85
CA GLU A 65 12.86 3.30 7.28
C GLU A 65 13.84 3.92 6.29
N TYR A 66 13.62 3.74 4.98
CA TYR A 66 14.47 4.33 3.95
C TYR A 66 14.45 5.86 3.99
N ALA A 67 13.27 6.46 4.15
CA ALA A 67 13.10 7.90 4.27
C ALA A 67 13.75 8.45 5.55
N GLU A 68 13.62 7.76 6.68
CA GLU A 68 14.22 8.18 7.96
C GLU A 68 15.74 8.00 7.98
N ARG A 69 16.28 6.98 7.30
CA ARG A 69 17.73 6.79 7.14
C ARG A 69 18.37 7.85 6.26
N ARG A 70 17.64 8.37 5.26
CA ARG A 70 18.06 9.56 4.52
C ARG A 70 17.78 10.79 5.37
N LYS A 71 18.78 11.25 6.13
CA LYS A 71 18.70 12.57 6.78
C LYS A 71 18.28 13.62 5.73
N PRO A 72 17.29 14.47 6.00
CA PRO A 72 17.04 15.64 5.16
C PRO A 72 18.29 16.54 5.23
N GLY A 73 19.02 16.69 4.12
CA GLY A 73 20.17 17.62 4.04
C GLY A 73 21.55 17.03 3.72
N GLN A 74 21.64 15.94 2.95
CA GLN A 74 22.84 15.64 2.15
C GLN A 74 22.53 15.81 0.67
#